data_AF-A0A3M2ZUV0-F1
#
_entry.id   AF-A0A3M2ZUV0-F1
#
_cell.length_a   1.000
_cell.length_b   1.000
_cell.length_c   1.000
_cell.angle_alpha   90.00
_cell.angle_beta   90.00
_cell.angle_gamma   90.00
#
_symmetry.space_group_name_H-M   'P 1'
#
loop_
_entity.id
_entity.type
_entity.pdbx_description
1 polymer ?
#
loop_
_entity_poly.entity_id
_entity_poly.type
_entity_poly.pdbx_seq_one_letter_code
_entity_poly.pdbx_strand_id
1 'polypeptide(L)'
;MAGWNLEPEYTSLARDFGSLDAVFALQGQQLTRDPLSDVIRVERAGVYYFVKRYVGAGKGLRRYMGKPRVKSEWQNLKSFAKWGIPTAEVVAWGLERNGAAYDRGALITRGLPNTEDLSALAQRKDPR
;
A
#
# COMPACT_ATOMS: atom_id res chain seq x y z
N MET A 1 14.68 -9.07 3.66
CA MET A 1 15.01 -8.11 4.71
C MET A 1 13.73 -7.49 5.20
N ALA A 2 13.51 -7.51 6.51
CA ALA A 2 12.53 -6.63 7.14
C ALA A 2 13.06 -5.19 7.08
N GLY A 3 12.17 -4.21 7.03
CA GLY A 3 12.54 -2.82 6.87
C GLY A 3 11.41 -2.02 6.23
N TRP A 4 11.40 -0.74 6.57
CA TRP A 4 10.48 0.25 6.04
C TRP A 4 11.24 1.23 5.15
N ASN A 5 10.66 1.60 4.02
CA ASN A 5 11.25 2.54 3.08
C ASN A 5 10.21 3.60 2.74
N LEU A 6 10.64 4.85 2.79
CA LEU A 6 9.93 6.02 2.28
C LEU A 6 10.74 6.53 1.10
N GLU A 7 10.11 6.76 -0.06
CA GLU A 7 10.82 7.35 -1.19
C GLU A 7 11.36 8.75 -0.80
N PRO A 8 12.59 9.12 -1.22
CA PRO A 8 13.22 10.38 -0.81
C PRO A 8 12.38 11.63 -1.11
N GLU A 9 11.63 11.62 -2.21
CA GLU A 9 10.73 12.70 -2.63
C GLU A 9 9.60 12.98 -1.63
N TYR A 10 9.30 12.01 -0.76
CA TYR A 10 8.23 12.09 0.25
C TYR A 10 8.75 12.29 1.67
N THR A 11 10.02 12.70 1.84
CA THR A 11 10.62 12.94 3.16
C THR A 11 9.82 13.94 4.01
N SER A 12 9.13 14.90 3.38
CA SER A 12 8.23 15.84 4.07
C SER A 12 7.06 15.16 4.79
N LEU A 13 6.70 13.94 4.39
CA LEU A 13 5.63 13.13 4.99
C LEU A 13 6.17 12.11 6.03
N ALA A 14 7.45 12.17 6.40
CA ALA A 14 8.08 11.20 7.30
C ALA A 14 7.39 11.09 8.67
N ARG A 15 6.72 12.13 9.14
CA ARG A 15 5.92 12.06 10.38
C ARG A 15 4.83 11.00 10.31
N ASP A 16 4.20 10.85 9.15
CA ASP A 16 3.03 9.99 8.97
C ASP A 16 3.38 8.70 8.23
N PHE A 17 4.34 8.77 7.31
CA PHE A 17 4.74 7.68 6.42
C PHE A 17 6.15 7.16 6.68
N GLY A 18 6.84 7.64 7.72
CA GLY A 18 8.24 7.31 8.00
C GLY A 18 8.47 6.01 8.78
N SER A 19 7.42 5.39 9.33
CA SER A 19 7.52 4.10 10.03
C SER A 19 6.25 3.28 9.91
N LEU A 20 6.36 1.96 10.08
CA LEU A 20 5.19 1.09 10.14
C LEU A 20 4.30 1.44 11.34
N ASP A 21 4.86 1.85 12.48
CA ASP A 21 4.07 2.29 13.63
C ASP A 21 3.19 3.50 13.30
N ALA A 22 3.76 4.54 12.68
CA ALA A 22 3.00 5.71 12.26
C ALA A 22 1.90 5.32 11.27
N VAL A 23 2.24 4.48 10.29
CA VAL A 23 1.33 4.02 9.24
C VAL A 23 0.17 3.17 9.78
N PHE A 24 0.42 2.31 10.75
CA PHE A 24 -0.63 1.52 11.40
C PHE A 24 -1.49 2.36 12.36
N ALA A 25 -0.95 3.45 12.91
CA ALA A 25 -1.71 4.42 13.70
C ALA A 25 -2.55 5.40 12.85
N LEU A 26 -2.31 5.49 11.53
CA LEU A 26 -3.06 6.38 10.65
C LEU A 26 -4.56 6.07 10.67
N GLN A 27 -5.33 7.15 10.75
CA GLN A 27 -6.76 7.16 10.55
C GLN A 27 -7.09 7.87 9.24
N GLY A 28 -8.11 7.37 8.56
CA GLY A 28 -8.56 7.85 7.25
C GLY A 28 -9.87 7.20 6.87
N GLN A 29 -10.34 7.48 5.66
CA GLN A 29 -11.54 6.83 5.15
C GLN A 29 -11.25 5.37 4.82
N GLN A 30 -11.96 4.45 5.47
CA GLN A 30 -11.90 3.04 5.13
C GLN A 30 -12.50 2.79 3.75
N LEU A 31 -11.74 2.18 2.85
CA LEU A 31 -12.24 1.76 1.54
C LEU A 31 -12.58 0.27 1.53
N THR A 32 -11.67 -0.55 2.03
CA THR A 32 -11.84 -2.00 2.10
C THR A 32 -11.25 -2.54 3.39
N ARG A 33 -11.84 -3.63 3.91
CA ARG A 33 -11.33 -4.33 5.08
C ARG A 33 -11.59 -5.82 4.92
N ASP A 34 -10.57 -6.61 5.16
CA ASP A 34 -10.63 -8.06 5.27
C ASP A 34 -9.88 -8.52 6.53
N PRO A 35 -9.90 -9.83 6.90
CA PRO A 35 -9.26 -10.30 8.11
C PRO A 35 -7.73 -10.14 8.17
N LEU A 36 -7.07 -9.96 7.03
CA LEU A 36 -5.61 -9.92 6.87
C LEU A 36 -5.09 -8.63 6.24
N SER A 37 -5.95 -7.81 5.66
CA SER A 37 -5.55 -6.53 5.10
C SER A 37 -6.68 -5.50 5.11
N ASP A 38 -6.28 -4.24 5.06
CA ASP A 38 -7.21 -3.14 4.93
C ASP A 38 -6.62 -2.03 4.07
N VAL A 39 -7.50 -1.19 3.51
CA VAL A 39 -7.11 -0.02 2.74
C VAL A 39 -7.83 1.19 3.30
N ILE A 40 -7.06 2.20 3.68
CA ILE A 40 -7.57 3.53 4.02
C ILE A 40 -7.10 4.56 3.01
N ARG A 41 -7.92 5.59 2.80
CA ARG A 41 -7.56 6.80 2.09
C ARG A 41 -7.23 7.90 3.10
N VAL A 42 -6.07 8.52 2.96
CA VAL A 42 -5.65 9.69 3.74
C VAL A 42 -5.36 10.85 2.80
N GLU A 43 -5.58 12.08 3.26
CA GLU A 43 -5.26 13.29 2.51
C GLU A 43 -4.16 14.07 3.21
N ARG A 44 -3.14 14.50 2.46
CA ARG A 44 -2.09 15.41 2.94
C ARG A 44 -1.85 16.48 1.90
N ALA A 45 -1.95 17.74 2.32
CA ALA A 45 -1.75 18.91 1.45
C ALA A 45 -2.54 18.81 0.12
N GLY A 46 -3.81 18.41 0.17
CA GLY A 46 -4.67 18.26 -1.02
C GLY A 46 -4.38 17.04 -1.89
N VAL A 47 -3.44 16.18 -1.50
CA VAL A 47 -3.10 14.94 -2.22
C VAL A 47 -3.64 13.74 -1.47
N TYR A 48 -4.35 12.86 -2.19
CA TYR A 48 -4.80 11.60 -1.64
C TYR A 48 -3.70 10.54 -1.69
N TYR A 49 -3.64 9.73 -0.65
CA TYR A 49 -2.78 8.57 -0.53
C TYR A 49 -3.61 7.36 -0.11
N PHE A 50 -3.30 6.21 -0.70
CA PHE A 50 -3.94 4.95 -0.37
C PHE A 50 -2.95 4.11 0.43
N VAL A 51 -3.33 3.82 1.67
CA VAL A 51 -2.51 3.06 2.61
C VAL A 51 -3.11 1.68 2.72
N LYS A 52 -2.41 0.68 2.18
CA LYS A 52 -2.78 -0.72 2.25
C LYS A 52 -1.95 -1.41 3.32
N ARG A 53 -2.59 -1.85 4.40
CA ARG A 53 -1.92 -2.48 5.55
C ARG A 53 -2.26 -3.96 5.58
N TYR A 54 -1.29 -4.77 6.00
CA TYR A 54 -1.42 -6.23 6.05
C TYR A 54 -1.03 -6.71 7.44
N VAL A 55 -1.91 -7.48 8.05
CA VAL A 55 -1.71 -8.09 9.37
C VAL A 55 -1.58 -9.61 9.24
N GLY A 56 -0.53 -10.17 9.82
CA GLY A 56 -0.30 -11.59 9.88
C GLY A 56 0.05 -12.24 8.53
N ALA A 57 0.65 -13.42 8.61
CA ALA A 57 1.18 -14.14 7.46
C ALA A 57 0.22 -15.21 6.89
N GLY A 58 -1.06 -15.17 7.29
CA GLY A 58 -2.04 -16.23 7.03
C GLY A 58 -1.97 -17.43 8.00
N LYS A 59 -2.60 -18.55 7.61
CA LYS A 59 -2.68 -19.82 8.38
C LYS A 59 -1.61 -20.83 7.92
N GLY A 60 -1.09 -21.65 8.84
CA GLY A 60 -0.21 -22.79 8.55
C GLY A 60 1.21 -22.43 8.09
N LEU A 61 1.85 -23.32 7.33
CA LEU A 61 3.25 -23.22 6.88
C LEU A 61 3.54 -21.98 6.01
N ARG A 62 2.49 -21.39 5.39
CA ARG A 62 2.56 -20.11 4.66
C ARG A 62 3.05 -18.95 5.53
N ARG A 63 2.88 -19.05 6.86
CA ARG A 63 3.39 -18.05 7.83
C ARG A 63 4.91 -17.93 7.84
N TYR A 64 5.60 -19.01 7.46
CA TYR A 64 7.05 -19.14 7.56
C TYR A 64 7.74 -19.21 6.19
N MET A 65 7.06 -19.71 5.15
CA MET A 65 7.69 -20.05 3.86
C MET A 65 7.10 -19.33 2.62
N GLY A 66 6.10 -18.45 2.78
CA GLY A 66 5.52 -17.70 1.65
C GLY A 66 6.19 -16.34 1.40
N LYS A 67 6.37 -15.94 0.12
CA LYS A 67 6.68 -14.54 -0.22
C LYS A 67 5.51 -13.65 0.27
N PRO A 68 5.74 -12.66 1.14
CA PRO A 68 4.67 -11.81 1.64
C PRO A 68 3.93 -11.12 0.48
N ARG A 69 2.59 -11.10 0.52
CA ARG A 69 1.77 -10.49 -0.55
C ARG A 69 2.16 -9.04 -0.80
N VAL A 70 2.35 -8.29 0.29
CA VAL A 70 2.86 -6.92 0.28
C VAL A 70 4.14 -6.81 -0.56
N LYS A 71 5.08 -7.77 -0.43
CA LYS A 71 6.35 -7.78 -1.17
C LYS A 71 6.17 -7.94 -2.67
N SER A 72 5.27 -8.82 -3.09
CA SER A 72 4.97 -8.96 -4.52
C SER A 72 4.32 -7.69 -5.07
N GLU A 73 3.43 -7.06 -4.30
CA GLU A 73 2.67 -5.90 -4.75
C GLU A 73 3.56 -4.68 -5.04
N TRP A 74 4.42 -4.28 -4.10
CA TRP A 74 5.31 -3.14 -4.35
C TRP A 74 6.38 -3.44 -5.42
N GLN A 75 6.86 -4.69 -5.52
CA GLN A 75 7.83 -5.07 -6.54
C GLN A 75 7.23 -5.02 -7.94
N ASN A 76 5.96 -5.40 -8.07
CA ASN A 76 5.24 -5.33 -9.34
C ASN A 76 5.03 -3.88 -9.74
N LEU A 77 4.55 -3.01 -8.83
CA LEU A 77 4.37 -1.58 -9.12
C LEU A 77 5.69 -0.91 -9.54
N LYS A 78 6.80 -1.18 -8.84
CA LYS A 78 8.12 -0.68 -9.25
C LYS A 78 8.57 -1.21 -10.62
N SER A 79 8.29 -2.48 -10.92
CA SER A 79 8.60 -3.06 -12.24
C SER A 79 7.76 -2.43 -13.34
N PHE A 80 6.46 -2.21 -13.11
CA PHE A 80 5.56 -1.57 -14.06
C PHE A 80 6.00 -0.14 -14.36
N ALA A 81 6.34 0.64 -13.34
CA ALA A 81 6.90 1.97 -13.51
C ALA A 81 8.21 1.94 -14.33
N LYS A 82 9.11 0.99 -14.05
CA LYS A 82 10.35 0.79 -14.82
C LYS A 82 10.10 0.44 -16.28
N TRP A 83 9.00 -0.25 -16.58
CA TRP A 83 8.60 -0.60 -17.94
C TRP A 83 7.81 0.50 -18.65
N GLY A 84 7.57 1.65 -18.00
CA GLY A 84 6.79 2.75 -18.57
C GLY A 84 5.28 2.50 -18.57
N ILE A 85 4.79 1.52 -17.81
CA ILE A 85 3.35 1.29 -17.64
C ILE A 85 2.82 2.33 -16.64
N PRO A 86 1.82 3.15 -17.00
CA PRO A 86 1.21 4.10 -16.07
C PRO A 86 0.60 3.37 -14.87
N THR A 87 1.15 3.61 -13.68
CA THR A 87 0.68 3.00 -12.43
C THR A 87 0.73 4.01 -11.30
N ALA A 88 0.08 3.70 -10.18
CA ALA A 88 0.14 4.53 -8.99
C ALA A 88 1.57 4.60 -8.46
N GLU A 89 2.01 5.81 -8.16
CA GLU A 89 3.35 6.07 -7.63
C GLU A 89 3.50 5.43 -6.24
N VAL A 90 4.56 4.66 -6.05
CA VAL A 90 4.86 4.03 -4.76
C VAL A 90 5.53 5.08 -3.86
N VAL A 91 4.89 5.39 -2.74
CA VAL A 91 5.35 6.41 -1.78
C VAL A 91 6.19 5.79 -0.68
N ALA A 92 5.70 4.69 -0.10
CA ALA A 92 6.39 3.98 0.96
C ALA A 92 6.01 2.50 0.95
N TRP A 93 6.93 1.63 1.37
CA TRP A 93 6.68 0.20 1.43
C TRP A 93 7.60 -0.47 2.44
N GLY A 94 7.12 -1.56 3.02
CA GLY A 94 7.95 -2.36 3.89
C GLY A 94 7.20 -3.42 4.63
N LEU A 95 7.95 -4.16 5.44
CA LEU A 95 7.42 -5.17 6.34
C LEU A 95 8.28 -5.28 7.59
N GLU A 96 7.63 -5.71 8.67
CA GLU A 96 8.24 -6.12 9.93
C GLU A 96 8.11 -7.63 10.13
N ARG A 97 9.04 -8.16 10.90
CA ARG A 97 9.08 -9.57 11.30
C ARG A 97 9.25 -9.66 12.80
N ASN A 98 8.54 -10.59 13.42
CA ASN A 98 8.80 -11.00 14.79
C ASN A 98 9.64 -12.30 14.74
N GLY A 99 10.95 -12.16 14.96
CA GLY A 99 11.91 -13.23 14.71
C GLY A 99 11.92 -13.66 13.24
N ALA A 100 11.73 -14.96 12.98
CA ALA A 100 11.68 -15.50 11.63
C ALA A 100 10.32 -15.29 10.92
N ALA A 101 9.26 -14.99 11.68
CA ALA A 101 7.90 -14.91 11.17
C ALA A 101 7.55 -13.51 10.66
N TYR A 102 6.79 -13.45 9.56
CA TYR A 102 6.17 -12.19 9.13
C TYR A 102 5.14 -11.74 10.18
N ASP A 103 5.20 -10.45 10.52
CA ASP A 103 4.27 -9.84 11.47
C ASP A 103 3.25 -8.96 10.74
N ARG A 104 3.73 -7.86 10.15
CA ARG A 104 2.92 -6.89 9.44
C ARG A 104 3.68 -6.19 8.33
N GLY A 105 2.97 -5.50 7.46
CA GLY A 105 3.56 -4.73 6.38
C GLY A 105 2.56 -3.76 5.78
N ALA A 106 3.06 -2.80 5.02
CA ALA A 106 2.21 -1.83 4.35
C ALA A 106 2.81 -1.39 3.01
N LEU A 107 1.93 -0.89 2.16
CA LEU A 107 2.22 -0.22 0.91
C LEU A 107 1.41 1.07 0.86
N ILE A 108 2.08 2.17 0.55
CA ILE A 108 1.45 3.47 0.34
C ILE A 108 1.65 3.85 -1.12
N THR A 109 0.55 4.19 -1.78
CA THR A 109 0.57 4.77 -3.13
C THR A 109 -0.05 6.15 -3.13
N ARG A 110 0.45 7.02 -4.01
CA ARG A 110 -0.18 8.30 -4.30
C ARG A 110 -1.42 8.06 -5.16
N GLY A 111 -2.49 8.79 -4.89
CA GLY A 111 -3.66 8.79 -5.74
C GLY A 111 -3.39 9.39 -7.10
N LEU A 112 -3.97 8.81 -8.14
CA LEU A 112 -3.88 9.32 -9.49
C LEU A 112 -4.87 10.50 -9.64
N PRO A 113 -4.39 11.69 -10.05
CA PRO A 113 -5.29 12.82 -10.27
C PRO A 113 -6.17 12.56 -11.50
N ASN A 114 -7.40 13.06 -11.48
CA ASN A 114 -8.32 13.03 -12.62
C ASN A 114 -8.62 11.63 -13.18
N THR A 115 -8.52 10.58 -12.35
CA THR A 115 -8.89 9.22 -12.73
C THR A 115 -10.25 8.83 -12.21
N GLU A 116 -10.92 7.94 -12.94
CA GLU A 116 -12.20 7.39 -12.56
C GLU A 116 -12.19 5.87 -12.70
N ASP A 117 -12.89 5.21 -11.79
CA ASP A 117 -12.94 3.74 -11.76
C ASP A 117 -13.73 3.19 -12.96
N LEU A 118 -13.15 2.22 -13.66
CA LEU A 118 -13.77 1.60 -14.84
C LEU A 118 -15.07 0.87 -14.52
N SER A 119 -15.20 0.30 -13.31
CA SER A 119 -16.46 -0.34 -12.92
C SER A 119 -17.55 0.69 -12.69
N ALA A 120 -17.21 1.87 -12.14
CA ALA A 120 -18.14 2.99 -12.00
C ALA A 120 -18.58 3.53 -13.37
N LEU A 121 -17.65 3.63 -14.33
CA LEU A 121 -17.93 3.98 -15.74
C LEU A 121 -18.88 2.96 -16.39
N ALA A 122 -18.58 1.67 -16.23
CA ALA A 122 -19.41 0.60 -16.78
C ALA A 122 -20.82 0.56 -16.15
N GLN A 123 -20.93 0.75 -14.83
CA GLN A 123 -22.21 0.74 -14.11
C GLN A 123 -23.16 1.83 -14.60
N ARG A 124 -22.63 3.01 -14.93
CA ARG A 124 -23.44 4.12 -15.46
C ARG A 124 -23.58 4.11 -16.98
N LYS A 125 -23.04 3.10 -17.66
CA LYS A 125 -22.99 3.01 -19.13
C LYS A 125 -22.40 4.28 -19.76
N ASP A 126 -21.27 4.73 -19.22
CA ASP A 126 -20.57 5.92 -19.73
C ASP A 126 -20.25 5.73 -21.22
N PRO A 127 -20.57 6.70 -22.09
CA PRO A 127 -20.40 6.57 -23.54
C PRO A 127 -18.97 6.83 -24.04
N ARG A 128 -18.04 7.23 -23.16
CA ARG A 128 -16.63 7.44 -23.48
C ARG A 128 -15.84 6.13 -23.63
#